data_AF-A0A350XAJ2-F1
#
_entry.id   AF-A0A350XAJ2-F1
#
_cell.length_a   1.000
_cell.length_b   1.000
_cell.length_c   1.000
_cell.angle_alpha   90.00
_cell.angle_beta   90.00
_cell.angle_gamma   90.00
#
_symmetry.space_group_name_H-M   'P 1'
#
loop_
_entity.id
_entity.type
_entity.pdbx_description
1 polymer ?
#
loop_
_entity_poly.entity_id
_entity_poly.type
_entity_poly.pdbx_seq_one_letter_code
_entity_poly.pdbx_strand_id
1 'polypeptide(L)' 'QLPDPPFFDKVPVRFAIFDASQSYHVPLICTPWTYSTYRGSIGGTAKKWE' A
#
# COMPACT_ATOMS: atom_id res chain seq x y z
N GLN A 1 25.14 11.67 1.23
CA GLN A 1 24.39 12.63 2.07
C GLN A 1 23.04 12.88 1.40
N LEU A 2 21.93 12.85 2.13
CA LEU A 2 20.59 13.14 1.59
C LEU A 2 20.29 14.65 1.62
N PRO A 3 19.35 15.16 0.79
CA PRO A 3 18.94 16.56 0.83
C PRO A 3 18.26 16.92 2.17
N ASP A 4 18.47 18.16 2.61
CA ASP A 4 17.75 18.78 3.71
C ASP A 4 17.12 20.10 3.19
N PRO A 5 15.78 20.13 3.00
CA PRO A 5 14.80 19.13 3.42
C PRO A 5 14.76 17.87 2.52
N PRO A 6 14.28 16.72 3.04
CA PRO A 6 14.11 15.52 2.25
C PRO A 6 12.99 15.70 1.20
N PHE A 7 13.08 14.95 0.10
CA PHE A 7 12.06 14.97 -0.95
C PHE A 7 10.70 14.50 -0.43
N PHE A 8 10.70 13.47 0.43
CA PHE A 8 9.54 13.06 1.21
C PHE A 8 9.87 13.13 2.71
N ASP A 9 9.09 13.91 3.46
CA ASP A 9 9.08 13.87 4.93
C ASP A 9 7.98 12.91 5.43
N LYS A 10 6.78 12.99 4.84
CA LYS A 10 5.61 12.17 5.20
C LYS A 10 4.92 11.64 3.95
N VAL A 11 4.63 10.33 3.94
CA VAL A 11 3.88 9.67 2.87
C VAL A 11 2.57 9.11 3.46
N PRO A 12 1.45 9.87 3.41
CA PRO A 12 0.18 9.38 3.93
C PRO A 12 -0.42 8.32 3.00
N VAL A 13 -0.68 7.12 3.52
CA VAL A 13 -1.41 6.06 2.81
C VAL A 13 -2.86 6.05 3.29
N ARG A 14 -3.79 6.50 2.43
CA ARG A 14 -5.23 6.42 2.68
C ARG A 14 -5.83 5.29 1.88
N PHE A 15 -6.63 4.44 2.53
CA PHE A 15 -7.36 3.36 1.90
C PHE A 15 -8.74 3.22 2.54
N ALA A 16 -9.68 2.62 1.82
CA ALA A 16 -11.02 2.35 2.30
C ALA A 16 -11.19 0.85 2.65
N ILE A 17 -11.94 0.58 3.71
CA ILE A 17 -12.40 -0.76 4.08
C ILE A 17 -13.84 -0.86 3.59
N PHE A 18 -14.10 -1.80 2.68
CA PHE A 18 -15.43 -1.98 2.07
C PHE A 18 -16.22 -3.11 2.73
N ASP A 19 -15.53 -4.04 3.41
CA ASP A 19 -16.12 -5.18 4.08
C ASP A 19 -15.28 -5.53 5.32
N ALA A 20 -15.86 -5.36 6.51
CA ALA A 20 -15.16 -5.60 7.77
C ALA A 20 -14.81 -7.07 8.03
N SER A 21 -15.38 -8.01 7.27
CA SER A 21 -15.08 -9.45 7.37
C SER A 21 -13.82 -9.86 6.60
N GLN A 22 -13.31 -9.00 5.72
CA GLN A 22 -12.14 -9.29 4.89
C GLN A 22 -10.84 -8.81 5.53
N SER A 23 -9.75 -9.54 5.26
CA SER A 23 -8.39 -9.08 5.56
C SER A 23 -7.84 -8.23 4.41
N TYR A 24 -7.30 -7.06 4.73
CA TYR A 24 -6.70 -6.13 3.76
C TYR A 24 -5.19 -6.05 3.98
N HIS A 25 -4.41 -6.53 3.02
CA HIS A 25 -2.95 -6.34 3.01
C HIS A 25 -2.63 -5.09 2.19
N VAL A 26 -2.12 -4.04 2.83
CA VAL A 26 -1.78 -2.75 2.20
C VAL A 26 -0.31 -2.40 2.45
N PRO A 27 0.64 -3.08 1.78
CA PRO A 27 2.06 -2.83 1.97
C PRO A 27 2.51 -1.49 1.36
N LEU A 28 3.58 -0.95 1.90
CA LEU A 28 4.29 0.23 1.40
C LEU A 28 5.72 -0.18 1.04
N ILE A 29 6.11 0.05 -0.21
CA ILE A 29 7.49 -0.06 -0.67
C ILE A 29 8.00 1.37 -0.86
N CYS A 30 9.11 1.73 -0.20
CA CYS A 30 9.54 3.13 -0.14
C CYS A 30 11.06 3.25 -0.26
N THR A 31 11.47 4.29 -0.99
CA THR A 31 12.84 4.83 -1.07
C THR A 31 12.78 6.34 -0.83
N PRO A 32 13.91 7.04 -0.64
CA PRO A 32 13.91 8.49 -0.51
C PRO A 32 13.32 9.28 -1.70
N TRP A 33 13.17 8.65 -2.88
CA TRP A 33 12.74 9.32 -4.11
C TRP A 33 11.44 8.74 -4.70
N THR A 34 11.02 7.56 -4.24
CA THR A 34 9.85 6.87 -4.78
C THR A 34 9.13 6.10 -3.69
N TYR A 35 7.83 5.93 -3.82
CA TYR A 35 7.06 5.00 -3.03
C TYR A 35 5.97 4.35 -3.89
N SER A 36 5.53 3.17 -3.48
CA SER A 36 4.37 2.51 -4.04
C SER A 36 3.59 1.77 -2.95
N THR A 37 2.28 1.67 -3.14
CA THR A 37 1.40 0.90 -2.28
C THR A 37 0.37 0.19 -3.15
N TYR A 38 -0.17 -0.92 -2.66
CA TYR A 38 -1.18 -1.69 -3.37
C TYR A 38 -2.07 -2.45 -2.39
N ARG A 39 -3.22 -2.96 -2.86
CA ARG A 39 -4.05 -3.90 -2.10
C ARG A 39 -3.71 -5.32 -2.52
N GLY A 40 -2.99 -6.04 -1.67
CA GLY A 40 -2.71 -7.46 -1.83
C GLY A 40 -3.91 -8.32 -1.43
N SER A 41 -4.06 -9.47 -2.09
CA SER A 41 -4.95 -10.54 -1.63
C SER A 41 -4.15 -11.48 -0.74
N ILE A 42 -4.59 -11.74 0.49
CA ILE A 42 -4.05 -12.83 1.30
C ILE A 42 -4.78 -14.11 0.87
N GLY A 43 -4.02 -15.05 0.29
CA GLY A 43 -4.32 -16.47 0.07
C GLY A 43 -5.78 -16.94 -0.09
N GLY A 44 -6.09 -17.50 -1.26
CA GLY A 44 -7.01 -18.64 -1.36
C GLY A 44 -8.49 -18.34 -1.61
N THR A 45 -8.82 -17.70 -2.71
CA THR A 45 -9.81 -18.14 -3.72
C THR A 45 -9.85 -17.03 -4.75
N ALA A 46 -9.12 -17.19 -5.85
CA ALA A 46 -9.43 -16.42 -7.04
C ALA A 46 -10.87 -16.80 -7.41
N LYS A 47 -11.85 -15.94 -7.09
CA LYS A 47 -13.13 -16.01 -7.78
C LYS A 47 -12.80 -15.81 -9.24
N LYS A 48 -12.86 -16.92 -9.98
CA LYS A 48 -12.89 -16.93 -11.44
C LYS A 48 -14.14 -16.14 -11.82
N TRP A 49 -13.94 -14.98 -12.42
CA TRP A 49 -15.01 -14.27 -13.11
C TRP A 49 -15.19 -14.97 -14.48
N GLU A 50 -16.44 -15.17 -14.89
CA GLU A 50 -16.77 -15.59 -16.27
C GLU A 50 -16.35 -14.52 -17.28
#